data_AF-A0A9E0DLI9-F1
#
_entry.id   AF-A0A9E0DLI9-F1
#
_cell.length_a   1.000
_cell.length_b   1.000
_cell.length_c   1.000
_cell.angle_alpha   90.00
_cell.angle_beta   90.00
_cell.angle_gamma   90.00
#
_symmetry.space_group_name_H-M   'P 1'
#
loop_
_entity.id
_entity.type
_entity.pdbx_description
1 polymer ?
#
loop_
_entity_poly.entity_id
_entity_poly.type
_entity_poly.pdbx_seq_one_letter_code
_entity_poly.pdbx_strand_id
1 'polypeptide(L)'
;MASVISIEYFRAKKSALDGDARAQFLLGSMYMRGNHIEKNYEEAIKWLTKAAEQGNVNAKIQLGSIYVFGKGVEASIDKALP
;
A
#
# COMPACT_ATOMS: atom_id res chain seq x y z
N MET A 1 -17.93 -18.81 -5.88
CA MET A 1 -16.89 -19.34 -4.97
C MET A 1 -16.57 -18.26 -3.96
N ALA A 2 -16.70 -18.56 -2.66
CA ALA A 2 -16.44 -17.58 -1.60
C ALA A 2 -14.97 -17.12 -1.66
N SER A 3 -14.77 -15.80 -1.56
CA SER A 3 -13.49 -15.11 -1.62
C SER A 3 -12.57 -15.58 -0.50
N VAL A 4 -11.71 -16.57 -0.77
CA VAL A 4 -10.68 -16.97 0.20
C VAL A 4 -9.57 -15.93 0.12
N ILE A 5 -9.58 -14.99 1.05
CA ILE A 5 -8.48 -14.03 1.24
C ILE A 5 -7.17 -14.83 1.38
N SER A 6 -6.09 -14.37 0.73
CA SER A 6 -4.83 -15.12 0.71
C SER A 6 -4.20 -15.24 2.11
N ILE A 7 -3.54 -16.37 2.39
CA ILE A 7 -2.74 -16.54 3.62
C ILE A 7 -1.67 -15.43 3.72
N GLU A 8 -1.15 -15.02 2.57
CA GLU A 8 -0.19 -13.93 2.47
C GLU A 8 -0.76 -12.61 3.00
N TYR A 9 -2.02 -12.28 2.70
CA TYR A 9 -2.68 -11.09 3.25
C TYR A 9 -2.74 -11.13 4.77
N PHE A 10 -3.14 -12.26 5.37
CA PHE A 10 -3.24 -12.36 6.82
C PHE A 10 -1.87 -12.22 7.51
N ARG A 11 -0.83 -12.82 6.93
CA ARG A 11 0.55 -12.69 7.43
C ARG A 11 1.06 -11.26 7.28
N ALA A 12 0.90 -10.67 6.10
CA ALA A 12 1.29 -9.28 5.84
C ALA A 12 0.57 -8.32 6.78
N LYS A 13 -0.74 -8.50 6.99
CA LYS A 13 -1.56 -7.69 7.90
C LYS A 13 -1.08 -7.77 9.34
N LYS A 14 -0.81 -8.97 9.85
CA LYS A 14 -0.30 -9.14 11.21
C LYS A 14 1.04 -8.40 11.38
N SER A 15 2.02 -8.66 10.52
CA SER A 15 3.33 -8.02 10.63
C SER A 15 3.29 -6.51 10.36
N ALA A 16 2.40 -6.05 9.48
CA ALA A 16 2.21 -4.62 9.23
C ALA A 16 1.64 -3.88 10.46
N LEU A 17 0.74 -4.54 11.20
CA LEU A 17 0.22 -4.05 12.48
C LEU A 17 1.31 -4.02 13.56
N ASP A 18 2.25 -4.97 13.53
CA ASP A 18 3.42 -4.99 14.41
C ASP A 18 4.49 -3.95 14.02
N GLY A 19 4.26 -3.15 12.97
CA GLY A 19 5.13 -2.05 12.57
C GLY A 19 6.16 -2.38 11.50
N ASP A 20 6.25 -3.61 11.01
CA ASP A 20 7.25 -4.01 10.03
C ASP A 20 7.06 -3.25 8.69
N ALA A 21 8.04 -2.42 8.32
CA ALA A 21 7.98 -1.57 7.13
C ALA A 21 7.89 -2.35 5.82
N ARG A 22 8.40 -3.59 5.74
CA ARG A 22 8.30 -4.43 4.55
C ARG A 22 6.89 -5.01 4.43
N ALA A 23 6.31 -5.43 5.54
CA ALA A 23 4.94 -5.93 5.61
C ALA A 23 3.92 -4.82 5.33
N GLN A 24 4.14 -3.62 5.84
CA GLN A 24 3.33 -2.44 5.50
C GLN A 24 3.38 -2.14 4.00
N PHE A 25 4.58 -2.15 3.39
CA PHE A 25 4.70 -2.01 1.94
C PHE A 25 3.95 -3.12 1.18
N LEU A 26 4.11 -4.38 1.61
CA LEU A 26 3.48 -5.52 0.97
C LEU A 26 1.95 -5.41 1.03
N LEU A 27 1.40 -5.09 2.20
CA LEU A 27 -0.04 -4.88 2.40
C LEU A 27 -0.57 -3.72 1.55
N GLY A 28 0.16 -2.61 1.50
CA GLY A 28 -0.18 -1.49 0.62
C GLY A 28 -0.19 -1.88 -0.86
N SER A 29 0.79 -2.70 -1.30
CA SER A 29 0.83 -3.21 -2.68
C SER A 29 -0.32 -4.14 -3.00
N MET A 30 -0.73 -5.00 -2.06
CA MET A 30 -1.89 -5.88 -2.22
C MET A 30 -3.17 -5.07 -2.46
N TYR A 31 -3.42 -4.04 -1.63
CA TYR A 31 -4.56 -3.14 -1.80
C TYR A 31 -4.50 -2.35 -3.11
N MET A 32 -3.30 -1.93 -3.54
CA MET A 32 -3.12 -1.22 -4.81
C MET A 32 -3.41 -2.09 -6.03
N ARG A 33 -3.02 -3.38 -5.99
CA ARG A 33 -3.18 -4.32 -7.11
C ARG A 33 -4.55 -4.98 -7.15
N GLY A 34 -5.19 -5.16 -6.00
CA GLY A 34 -6.43 -5.95 -5.90
C GLY A 34 -6.20 -7.45 -6.09
N ASN A 35 -5.00 -7.95 -5.80
CA ASN A 35 -4.70 -9.37 -5.93
C ASN A 35 -5.28 -10.12 -4.71
N HIS A 36 -6.28 -10.97 -4.93
CA HIS A 36 -6.94 -11.78 -3.88
C HIS A 36 -7.70 -10.99 -2.80
N ILE A 37 -7.72 -9.66 -2.88
CA ILE A 37 -8.52 -8.74 -2.07
C ILE A 37 -9.07 -7.63 -2.97
N GLU A 38 -10.12 -6.93 -2.53
CA GLU A 38 -10.63 -5.78 -3.26
C GLU A 38 -9.58 -4.66 -3.33
N LYS A 39 -9.47 -4.04 -4.50
CA LYS A 39 -8.57 -2.92 -4.74
C LYS A 39 -9.06 -1.70 -3.96
N ASN A 40 -8.18 -1.12 -3.15
CA ASN A 40 -8.50 0.06 -2.34
C ASN A 40 -7.27 0.97 -2.25
N TYR A 41 -7.29 2.10 -2.96
CA TYR A 41 -6.15 3.00 -2.98
C TYR A 41 -5.98 3.79 -1.69
N GLU A 42 -7.05 4.05 -0.93
CA GLU A 42 -6.95 4.74 0.36
C GLU A 42 -6.19 3.88 1.38
N GLU A 43 -6.54 2.59 1.49
CA GLU A 43 -5.79 1.65 2.32
C GLU A 43 -4.37 1.44 1.78
N ALA A 44 -4.18 1.38 0.45
CA ALA A 44 -2.85 1.32 -0.13
C ALA A 44 -1.97 2.51 0.31
N ILE A 45 -2.47 3.74 0.16
CA ILE A 45 -1.79 4.97 0.56
C ILE A 45 -1.44 4.91 2.04
N LYS A 46 -2.41 4.59 2.91
CA LYS A 46 -2.20 4.50 4.36
C LYS A 46 -1.05 3.56 4.74
N TRP A 47 -0.99 2.36 4.17
CA TRP A 47 0.07 1.39 4.49
C TRP A 47 1.41 1.75 3.85
N LEU A 48 1.39 2.28 2.63
CA LEU A 48 2.61 2.75 1.97
C LEU A 48 3.20 3.97 2.68
N THR A 49 2.39 4.90 3.20
CA THR A 49 2.85 6.06 3.97
C THR A 49 3.60 5.61 5.22
N LYS A 50 3.05 4.69 6.00
CA LYS A 50 3.74 4.15 7.19
C LYS A 50 5.07 3.50 6.84
N ALA A 51 5.13 2.74 5.74
CA ALA A 51 6.38 2.14 5.28
C ALA A 51 7.39 3.20 4.82
N ALA A 52 6.93 4.23 4.11
CA ALA A 52 7.74 5.34 3.62
C ALA A 52 8.33 6.20 4.75
N GLU A 53 7.55 6.46 5.80
CA GLU A 53 7.99 7.14 7.04
C GLU A 53 9.13 6.39 7.73
N GLN A 54 9.15 5.06 7.61
CA GLN A 54 10.24 4.20 8.09
C GLN A 54 11.41 4.07 7.08
N GLY A 55 11.42 4.86 6.00
CA GLY A 55 12.49 4.86 5.01
C GLY A 55 12.37 3.81 3.91
N ASN A 56 11.23 3.11 3.78
CA ASN A 56 11.03 2.16 2.68
C ASN A 56 10.93 2.90 1.32
N VAL A 57 12.00 2.83 0.54
CA VAL A 57 12.13 3.51 -0.77
C VAL A 57 11.08 3.03 -1.77
N ASN A 58 10.76 1.73 -1.77
CA ASN A 58 9.74 1.19 -2.68
C ASN A 58 8.35 1.75 -2.35
N ALA A 59 8.06 1.98 -1.06
CA ALA A 59 6.80 2.60 -0.66
C ALA A 59 6.71 4.06 -1.12
N LYS A 60 7.80 4.83 -1.01
CA LYS A 60 7.89 6.20 -1.55
C LYS A 60 7.64 6.23 -3.06
N ILE A 61 8.26 5.33 -3.81
CA ILE A 61 8.07 5.22 -5.28
C ILE A 61 6.60 4.90 -5.61
N GLN A 62 5.96 3.98 -4.89
CA GLN A 62 4.55 3.64 -5.13
C GLN A 62 3.62 4.81 -4.80
N LEU A 63 3.84 5.53 -3.69
CA LEU A 63 3.07 6.73 -3.36
C LEU A 63 3.23 7.82 -4.43
N GLY A 64 4.47 8.06 -4.88
CA GLY A 64 4.75 8.97 -5.98
C GLY A 64 3.97 8.58 -7.24
N SER A 65 3.95 7.30 -7.60
CA SER A 65 3.16 6.82 -8.74
C SER A 65 1.65 7.02 -8.53
N ILE A 66 1.14 6.77 -7.32
CA ILE A 66 -0.29 6.97 -7.01
C ILE A 66 -0.70 8.43 -7.25
N TYR A 67 0.07 9.38 -6.72
CA TYR A 67 -0.26 10.79 -6.83
C TYR A 67 0.10 11.42 -8.19
N VAL A 68 1.13 10.95 -8.89
CA VAL A 68 1.44 11.42 -10.25
C VAL A 68 0.33 11.03 -11.23
N PHE A 69 -0.22 9.81 -11.10
CA PHE A 69 -1.21 9.29 -12.05
C PHE A 69 -2.66 9.39 -11.56
N GLY A 70 -2.92 10.00 -10.39
CA GLY A 70 -4.27 10.11 -9.82
C GLY A 70 -4.96 8.76 -9.62
N LYS A 71 -4.21 7.75 -9.15
CA LYS A 71 -4.72 6.37 -9.02
C LYS A 71 -5.62 6.25 -7.79
N GLY A 72 -6.93 6.39 -7.99
CA GLY A 72 -7.93 6.30 -6.93
C GLY A 72 -7.95 7.49 -5.96
N VAL A 73 -7.21 8.54 -6.30
CA VAL A 73 -7.15 9.83 -5.62
C VAL A 73 -6.92 10.91 -6.68
N GLU A 74 -7.16 12.18 -6.35
CA GLU A 74 -6.77 13.28 -7.22
C GLU A 74 -5.25 13.33 -7.40
N ALA A 75 -4.81 13.59 -8.63
CA ALA A 75 -3.39 13.73 -8.93
C ALA A 75 -2.80 14.96 -8.20
N SER A 76 -1.60 14.81 -7.64
CA SER A 76 -0.95 15.88 -6.87
C SER A 76 0.56 15.72 -6.91
N ILE A 77 1.26 16.69 -7.50
CA ILE A 77 2.73 16.68 -7.51
C ILE A 77 3.29 16.90 -6.10
N ASP A 78 2.65 17.77 -5.32
CA ASP A 78 3.05 18.06 -3.94
C ASP A 78 3.02 16.80 -3.05
N LYS A 79 2.02 15.94 -3.23
CA LYS A 79 1.93 14.66 -2.49
C LYS A 79 2.79 13.55 -3.09
N ALA A 80 3.23 13.70 -4.34
CA ALA A 80 4.09 12.73 -5.00
C ALA A 80 5.57 12.86 -4.62
N LEU A 81 5.98 14.04 -4.17
CA LEU A 81 7.34 14.35 -3.78
C LEU A 81 7.45 14.29 -2.23
N PRO A 82 8.33 13.44 -1.67
CA PRO A 82 8.58 13.41 -0.22
C PRO A 82 9.32 14.64 0.28
#